data_AF-A0A336K225-F1
#
_entry.id   AF-A0A336K225-F1
#
_cell.length_a   1.000
_cell.length_b   1.000
_cell.length_c   1.000
_cell.angle_alpha   90.00
_cell.angle_beta   90.00
_cell.angle_gamma   90.00
#
_symmetry.space_group_name_H-M   'P 1'
#
loop_
_entity.id
_entity.type
_entity.pdbx_description
1 polymer ?
#
loop_
_entity_poly.entity_id
_entity_poly.type
_entity_poly.pdbx_seq_one_letter_code
_entity_poly.pdbx_strand_id
1 'polypeptide(L)'
;MADEDMIVCPFDPIHKIIKHRMPYHIVKCQKNYKGEKLVLCHFNAMHWIPPRKMREHLEECPDYRVATMDHQRKVIDKITKELIEKRTLMSKTKSKVNSTINDQESVENRTFD
;
A
#
# COMPACT_ATOMS: atom_id res chain seq x y z
N MET A 1 -14.22 10.53 30.23
CA MET A 1 -13.95 10.49 28.78
C MET A 1 -14.42 9.13 28.29
N ALA A 2 -15.67 8.99 27.85
CA ALA A 2 -16.27 7.69 27.52
C ALA A 2 -17.07 7.67 26.20
N ASP A 3 -17.15 8.81 25.50
CA ASP A 3 -17.96 8.95 24.27
C ASP A 3 -17.14 8.73 22.98
N GLU A 4 -15.80 8.76 23.05
CA GLU A 4 -14.93 8.60 21.87
C GLU A 4 -14.93 7.20 21.26
N ASP A 5 -15.39 6.19 22.01
CA ASP A 5 -15.45 4.80 21.55
C ASP A 5 -16.82 4.37 21.04
N MET A 6 -17.80 5.27 20.96
CA MET A 6 -19.13 4.95 20.44
C MET A 6 -19.17 5.12 18.92
N ILE A 7 -19.72 4.11 18.23
CA ILE A 7 -19.93 4.12 16.79
C ILE A 7 -21.39 3.80 16.46
N VAL A 8 -21.87 4.34 15.35
CA VAL A 8 -23.25 4.14 14.88
C VAL A 8 -23.35 2.80 14.15
N CYS A 9 -24.42 2.05 14.39
CA CYS A 9 -24.67 0.80 13.67
C CYS A 9 -25.01 1.08 12.20
N PRO A 10 -24.38 0.37 11.24
CA PRO A 10 -24.66 0.56 9.82
C PRO A 10 -26.06 0.09 9.39
N PHE A 11 -26.70 -0.77 10.19
CA PHE A 11 -28.04 -1.29 9.93
C PHE A 11 -29.14 -0.41 10.55
N ASP A 12 -28.82 0.40 11.56
CA ASP A 12 -29.79 1.24 12.24
C ASP A 12 -29.10 2.47 12.85
N PRO A 13 -29.35 3.69 12.32
CA PRO A 13 -28.69 4.91 12.79
C PRO A 13 -29.07 5.30 14.23
N ILE A 14 -30.13 4.71 14.80
CA ILE A 14 -30.54 4.95 16.18
C ILE A 14 -29.59 4.24 17.16
N HIS A 15 -28.97 3.13 16.74
CA HIS A 15 -28.05 2.37 17.60
C HIS A 15 -26.66 3.01 17.65
N LYS A 16 -26.29 3.53 18.83
CA LYS A 16 -24.92 3.90 19.18
C LYS A 16 -24.33 2.82 20.09
N ILE A 17 -23.26 2.17 19.63
CA ILE A 17 -22.68 0.99 20.26
C ILE A 17 -21.19 1.22 20.48
N ILE A 18 -20.67 0.77 21.61
CA ILE A 18 -19.23 0.82 21.89
C ILE A 18 -18.49 -0.05 20.87
N LYS A 19 -17.39 0.45 20.30
CA LYS A 19 -16.61 -0.16 19.21
C LYS A 19 -16.36 -1.65 19.41
N HIS A 20 -15.91 -2.07 20.59
CA HIS A 20 -15.61 -3.47 20.89
C HIS A 20 -16.87 -4.38 20.97
N ARG A 21 -18.07 -3.82 21.19
CA ARG A 21 -19.34 -4.57 21.23
C ARG A 21 -20.01 -4.67 19.85
N MET A 22 -19.58 -3.87 18.89
CA MET A 22 -20.17 -3.81 17.55
C MET A 22 -20.22 -5.18 16.83
N PRO A 23 -19.18 -6.03 16.87
CA PRO A 23 -19.24 -7.35 16.21
C PRO A 23 -20.40 -8.22 16.72
N TYR A 24 -20.60 -8.25 18.04
CA TYR A 24 -21.70 -8.99 18.66
C TYR A 24 -23.07 -8.38 18.34
N HIS A 25 -23.13 -7.04 18.28
CA HIS A 25 -24.35 -6.31 17.95
C HIS A 25 -24.82 -6.61 16.51
N ILE A 26 -23.90 -6.58 15.55
CA ILE A 26 -24.21 -6.72 14.12
C ILE A 26 -24.86 -8.06 13.80
N VAL A 27 -24.42 -9.16 14.41
CA VAL A 27 -25.01 -10.51 14.17
C VAL A 27 -26.51 -10.54 14.40
N LYS A 28 -27.01 -9.78 15.39
CA LYS A 28 -28.45 -9.68 15.68
C LYS A 28 -29.12 -8.62 14.82
N CYS A 29 -28.50 -7.45 14.69
CA CYS A 29 -29.09 -6.31 13.98
C CYS A 29 -29.26 -6.60 12.48
N GLN A 30 -28.27 -7.25 11.86
CA GLN A 30 -28.33 -7.67 10.45
C GLN A 30 -29.52 -8.60 10.16
N LYS A 31 -29.88 -9.51 11.08
CA LYS A 31 -31.01 -10.43 10.91
C LYS A 31 -32.36 -9.71 10.89
N ASN A 32 -32.48 -8.60 11.62
CA ASN A 32 -33.72 -7.83 11.71
C ASN A 32 -33.78 -6.68 10.68
N TYR A 33 -32.69 -6.46 9.95
CA TYR A 33 -32.60 -5.36 9.02
C TYR A 33 -33.45 -5.62 7.76
N LYS A 34 -34.29 -4.64 7.41
CA LYS A 34 -35.23 -4.72 6.28
C LYS A 34 -34.90 -3.75 5.14
N GLY A 35 -33.77 -3.06 5.22
CA GLY A 35 -33.35 -2.10 4.20
C GLY A 35 -32.51 -2.72 3.08
N GLU A 36 -31.71 -1.91 2.41
CA GLU A 36 -30.85 -2.33 1.31
C GLU A 36 -29.70 -3.24 1.79
N LYS A 37 -29.48 -4.37 1.12
CA LYS A 37 -28.39 -5.30 1.45
C LYS A 37 -27.05 -4.56 1.57
N LEU A 38 -26.45 -4.65 2.76
CA LEU A 38 -25.09 -4.16 3.01
C LEU A 38 -24.07 -5.29 2.81
N VAL A 39 -22.89 -4.93 2.35
CA VAL A 39 -21.74 -5.83 2.19
C VAL A 39 -20.54 -5.33 2.99
N LEU A 40 -19.68 -6.26 3.39
CA LEU A 40 -18.48 -5.97 4.16
C LEU A 40 -17.41 -5.33 3.28
N CYS A 41 -16.67 -4.36 3.85
CA CYS A 41 -15.43 -3.91 3.26
C CYS A 41 -14.35 -5.00 3.37
N HIS A 42 -13.60 -5.22 2.29
CA HIS A 42 -12.50 -6.19 2.26
C HIS A 42 -11.32 -5.80 3.16
N PHE A 43 -11.20 -4.52 3.51
CA PHE A 43 -10.09 -3.98 4.30
C PHE A 43 -10.44 -3.81 5.79
N ASN A 44 -11.73 -3.77 6.13
CA ASN A 44 -12.18 -3.64 7.51
C ASN A 44 -13.56 -4.30 7.71
N ALA A 45 -13.58 -5.37 8.52
CA ALA A 45 -14.80 -6.13 8.80
C ALA A 45 -15.85 -5.37 9.64
N MET A 46 -15.53 -4.17 10.14
CA MET A 46 -16.49 -3.29 10.81
C MET A 46 -17.26 -2.40 9.83
N HIS A 47 -16.77 -2.22 8.59
CA HIS A 47 -17.43 -1.38 7.61
C HIS A 47 -18.45 -2.18 6.80
N TRP A 48 -19.71 -1.74 6.85
CA TRP A 48 -20.82 -2.29 6.08
C TRP A 48 -21.37 -1.20 5.15
N ILE A 49 -21.30 -1.45 3.85
CA ILE A 49 -21.60 -0.44 2.82
C ILE A 49 -22.59 -1.04 1.80
N PRO A 50 -23.53 -0.26 1.27
CA PRO A 50 -24.31 -0.69 0.11
C PRO A 50 -23.38 -1.03 -1.07
N PRO A 51 -23.59 -2.13 -1.81
CA PRO A 51 -22.74 -2.53 -2.92
C PRO A 51 -22.50 -1.41 -3.95
N ARG A 52 -23.53 -0.61 -4.23
CA ARG A 52 -23.44 0.52 -5.18
C ARG A 52 -22.47 1.62 -4.72
N LYS A 53 -22.30 1.79 -3.41
CA LYS A 53 -21.44 2.82 -2.80
C LYS A 53 -20.04 2.31 -2.45
N MET A 54 -19.73 1.04 -2.75
CA MET A 54 -18.43 0.46 -2.41
C MET A 54 -17.27 1.20 -3.09
N ARG A 55 -17.45 1.69 -4.32
CA ARG A 55 -16.40 2.44 -5.04
C ARG A 55 -16.07 3.75 -4.32
N GLU A 56 -17.10 4.56 -4.05
CA GLU A 56 -16.99 5.82 -3.30
C GLU A 56 -16.39 5.57 -1.91
N HIS A 57 -16.83 4.50 -1.23
CA HIS A 57 -16.26 4.10 0.05
C HIS A 57 -14.75 3.87 -0.04
N LEU A 58 -14.24 3.17 -1.05
CA LEU A 58 -12.80 2.90 -1.17
C LEU A 58 -11.99 4.18 -1.37
N GLU A 59 -12.52 5.20 -2.03
CA GLU A 59 -11.82 6.49 -2.22
C GLU A 59 -11.56 7.21 -0.88
N GLU A 60 -12.47 7.04 0.09
CA GLU A 60 -12.40 7.67 1.40
C GLU A 60 -11.94 6.72 2.53
N CYS A 61 -11.93 5.41 2.29
CA CYS A 61 -11.67 4.40 3.31
C CYS A 61 -10.22 4.49 3.82
N PRO A 62 -10.00 4.75 5.13
CA PRO A 62 -8.65 4.85 5.70
C PRO A 62 -7.91 3.52 5.65
N ASP A 63 -8.60 2.40 5.93
CA ASP A 63 -8.00 1.06 5.90
C ASP A 63 -7.57 0.65 4.48
N TYR A 64 -8.34 1.03 3.46
CA TYR A 64 -7.93 0.87 2.06
C TYR A 64 -6.69 1.68 1.72
N ARG A 65 -6.66 2.95 2.15
CA ARG A 65 -5.53 3.84 1.91
C ARG A 65 -4.26 3.29 2.53
N VAL A 66 -4.32 2.83 3.79
CA VAL A 66 -3.15 2.23 4.46
C VAL A 66 -2.68 0.97 3.71
N ALA A 67 -3.60 0.05 3.37
CA ALA A 67 -3.25 -1.18 2.67
C ALA A 67 -2.60 -0.91 1.29
N THR A 68 -3.10 0.09 0.56
CA THR A 68 -2.56 0.45 -0.77
C THR A 68 -1.22 1.18 -0.68
N MET A 69 -1.06 2.11 0.26
CA MET A 69 0.22 2.81 0.48
C MET A 69 1.33 1.84 0.91
N ASP A 70 1.03 0.88 1.77
CA ASP A 70 1.98 -0.16 2.17
C ASP A 70 2.44 -1.01 0.98
N HIS A 71 1.52 -1.33 0.07
CA HIS A 71 1.86 -2.02 -1.17
C HIS A 71 2.75 -1.15 -2.07
N GLN A 72 2.39 0.10 -2.30
CA GLN A 72 3.16 1.04 -3.12
C GLN A 72 4.57 1.25 -2.56
N ARG A 73 4.70 1.40 -1.24
CA ARG A 73 6.00 1.52 -0.57
C ARG A 73 6.89 0.31 -0.85
N LYS A 74 6.37 -0.90 -0.74
CA LYS A 74 7.13 -2.13 -1.04
C LYS A 74 7.59 -2.19 -2.50
N VAL A 75 6.75 -1.75 -3.42
CA VAL A 75 7.09 -1.67 -4.85
C VAL A 75 8.21 -0.66 -5.07
N ILE A 76 8.11 0.54 -4.49
CA ILE A 76 9.15 1.58 -4.59
C ILE A 76 10.46 1.09 -3.96
N ASP A 77 10.42 0.45 -2.79
CA ASP A 77 11.60 -0.10 -2.13
C ASP A 77 12.30 -1.16 -2.98
N LYS A 78 11.52 -1.97 -3.74
CA LYS A 78 12.09 -2.95 -4.66
C LYS A 78 12.75 -2.27 -5.86
N ILE A 79 12.05 -1.33 -6.50
CA ILE A 79 12.56 -0.60 -7.66
C ILE A 79 13.83 0.19 -7.29
N THR A 80 13.84 0.88 -6.16
CA THR A 80 14.99 1.66 -5.69
C THR A 80 16.20 0.78 -5.43
N LYS A 81 16.04 -0.38 -4.79
CA LYS A 81 17.12 -1.35 -4.60
C LYS A 81 17.71 -1.85 -5.92
N GLU A 82 16.85 -2.22 -6.88
CA GLU A 82 17.29 -2.66 -8.21
C GLU A 82 18.05 -1.55 -8.97
N LEU A 83 17.59 -0.30 -8.88
CA LEU A 83 18.25 0.85 -9.51
C LEU A 83 19.61 1.14 -8.88
N ILE A 84 19.71 1.08 -7.54
CA ILE A 84 20.98 1.28 -6.81
C ILE A 84 21.97 0.18 -7.19
N GLU A 85 21.55 -1.08 -7.20
CA GLU A 85 22.40 -2.21 -7.56
C GLU A 85 22.94 -2.07 -8.99
N LYS A 86 22.07 -1.80 -9.97
CA LYS A 86 22.48 -1.53 -11.36
C LYS A 86 23.49 -0.38 -11.45
N ARG A 87 23.28 0.71 -10.70
CA ARG A 87 24.21 1.84 -10.66
C ARG A 87 25.58 1.44 -10.10
N THR A 88 25.63 0.65 -9.03
CA THR A 88 26.90 0.17 -8.46
C THR A 88 27.66 -0.78 -9.39
N LEU A 89 26.94 -1.61 -10.14
CA LEU A 89 27.53 -2.50 -11.15
C LEU A 89 28.11 -1.70 -12.33
N MET A 90 27.37 -0.69 -12.81
CA MET A 90 27.84 0.20 -13.88
C MET A 90 29.07 1.02 -13.48
N SER A 91 29.15 1.52 -12.24
CA SER A 91 30.35 2.21 -11.75
C SER A 91 31.58 1.30 -11.68
N LYS A 92 31.39 0.01 -11.32
CA LYS A 92 32.48 -0.99 -11.34
C LYS A 92 32.98 -1.28 -12.77
N THR A 93 32.09 -1.34 -13.75
CA THR A 93 32.47 -1.55 -15.16
C THR A 93 33.23 -0.35 -15.75
N LYS A 94 32.86 0.90 -15.41
CA LYS A 94 33.61 2.09 -15.83
C LYS A 94 35.03 2.13 -15.26
N SER A 95 35.21 1.75 -14.00
CA SER A 95 36.55 1.63 -13.40
C SER A 95 37.42 0.57 -14.09
N LYS A 96 36.83 -0.50 -14.63
CA LYS A 96 37.53 -1.56 -15.37
C LYS A 96 37.91 -1.13 -16.80
N VAL A 97 37.03 -0.37 -17.47
CA VAL A 97 37.28 0.15 -18.83
C VAL A 97 38.38 1.23 -18.82
N ASN A 98 38.39 2.11 -17.81
CA ASN A 98 39.43 3.13 -17.70
C ASN A 98 40.83 2.54 -17.42
N SER A 99 40.94 1.39 -16.75
CA SER A 99 42.23 0.70 -16.59
C SER A 99 42.74 0.08 -17.90
N THR A 100 41.86 -0.42 -18.77
CA THR A 100 42.26 -1.02 -20.06
C THR A 100 42.64 0.00 -21.13
N ILE A 101 42.12 1.23 -21.07
CA ILE A 101 42.46 2.30 -22.03
C ILE A 101 43.86 2.86 -21.74
N ASN A 102 44.25 3.01 -20.47
CA ASN A 102 45.58 3.49 -20.08
C ASN A 102 46.74 2.56 -20.48
N ASP A 103 46.47 1.27 -20.69
CA ASP A 103 47.50 0.31 -21.13
C ASP A 103 47.77 0.39 -22.66
N GLN A 104 46.83 0.88 -23.47
CA GLN A 104 46.97 0.96 -24.93
C GLN A 104 47.72 2.23 -25.41
N GLU A 105 47.62 3.36 -24.69
CA GLU A 105 48.37 4.59 -25.02
C GLU A 105 49.89 4.49 -24.80
N SER A 106 50.36 3.45 -24.11
CA SER A 106 51.80 3.23 -23.85
C SER A 106 52.52 2.36 -24.89
N VAL A 107 51.78 1.76 -25.83
CA VAL A 107 52.33 0.89 -26.89
C VAL A 107 52.46 1.61 -28.25
N GLU A 108 51.61 2.60 -28.55
CA GLU A 108 51.65 3.32 -29.85
C GLU A 108 52.74 4.42 -29.94
N ASN A 109 53.42 4.77 -28.84
CA ASN A 109 54.51 5.76 -28.85
C ASN A 109 55.94 5.17 -28.97
N ARG A 110 56.09 3.93 -29.46
CA ARG A 110 57.40 3.27 -29.63
C ARG A 110 57.77 2.88 -31.07
N THR A 111 57.05 3.34 -32.09
CA THR A 111 57.42 3.10 -33.49
C THR A 111 57.19 4.33 -34.35
N PHE A 112 58.18 5.22 -34.42
CA PHE A 112 58.53 5.90 -35.67
C PHE A 112 59.98 6.42 -35.57
N ASP A 113 60.80 5.98 -36.51
CA ASP A 113 62.21 6.34 -36.76
C ASP A 113 62.43 7.86 -36.91
#